data_AF-A0A3C1LM41-F1
#
_entry.id   AF-A0A3C1LM41-F1
#
_cell.length_a   1.000
_cell.length_b   1.000
_cell.length_c   1.000
_cell.angle_alpha   90.00
_cell.angle_beta   90.00
_cell.angle_gamma   90.00
#
_symmetry.space_group_name_H-M   'P 1'
#
loop_
_entity.id
_entity.type
_entity.pdbx_description
1 polymer ?
#
loop_
_entity_poly.entity_id
_entity_poly.type
_entity_poly.pdbx_seq_one_letter_code
_entity_poly.pdbx_strand_id
1 'polypeptide(L)'
;MSRYIITTIILLLLAGVLMAQPAQAESGVTPEEAEELSLEAIVAAISDSLMQQREQEVREEFGFGPRDRLADVAEILEVQNVAKWKSYLKLDPANEALDSITLSNLGITPYQAVLAEQFSIHGFTELSYFSEISERESVPIKKLRELVGLSSLDKRQDNTSLQVLGVDPAHLDSLITEFHEESVPYGLSLTLVGMLIVFSALLVTSIVVSQLRIVNKKPKTEEMPMVIDQKGKLVAERKTQDRNEVAAAIMALHMYETGIKERRKMMLTIKRTPTNQWRTSQVLEMPNRELFRFRR
;
A
#
# COMPACT_ATOMS: atom_id res chain seq x y z
N MET A 1 -56.43 42.10 52.27
CA MET A 1 -57.12 41.76 51.02
C MET A 1 -56.42 42.27 49.74
N SER A 2 -55.20 42.85 49.78
CA SER A 2 -54.53 43.38 48.56
C SER A 2 -53.37 42.53 48.01
N ARG A 3 -52.78 41.60 48.78
CA ARG A 3 -51.64 40.79 48.30
C ARG A 3 -52.01 39.72 47.26
N TYR A 4 -53.19 39.12 47.38
CA TYR A 4 -53.70 38.11 46.41
C TYR A 4 -54.15 38.74 45.08
N ILE A 5 -54.52 40.01 45.08
CA ILE A 5 -54.91 40.75 43.86
C ILE A 5 -53.65 41.09 43.05
N ILE A 6 -52.55 41.44 43.71
CA ILE A 6 -51.30 41.77 43.03
C ILE A 6 -50.66 40.51 42.42
N THR A 7 -50.67 39.37 43.13
CA THR A 7 -50.12 38.11 42.59
C THR A 7 -50.95 37.55 41.44
N THR A 8 -52.28 37.72 41.45
CA THR A 8 -53.15 37.31 40.34
C THR A 8 -52.95 38.20 39.12
N ILE A 9 -52.77 39.51 39.28
CA ILE A 9 -52.47 40.43 38.17
C ILE A 9 -51.10 40.13 37.55
N ILE A 10 -50.09 39.81 38.37
CA ILE A 10 -48.75 39.43 37.87
C ILE A 10 -48.81 38.09 37.13
N LEU A 11 -49.57 37.11 37.64
CA LEU A 11 -49.72 35.81 36.97
C LEU A 11 -50.53 35.92 35.67
N LEU A 12 -51.48 36.86 35.59
CA LEU A 12 -52.25 37.16 34.38
C LEU A 12 -51.42 37.96 33.35
N LEU A 13 -50.51 38.83 33.81
CA LEU A 13 -49.51 39.49 32.96
C LEU A 13 -48.45 38.50 32.44
N LEU A 14 -48.02 37.55 33.27
CA LEU A 14 -47.05 36.52 32.87
C LEU A 14 -47.67 35.53 31.87
N ALA A 15 -48.95 35.19 32.05
CA ALA A 15 -49.72 34.40 31.08
C ALA A 15 -49.98 35.20 29.78
N GLY A 16 -50.17 36.51 29.88
CA GLY A 16 -50.32 37.40 28.71
C GLY A 16 -49.04 37.53 27.87
N VAL A 17 -47.86 37.53 28.50
CA VAL A 17 -46.57 37.58 27.80
C VAL A 17 -46.24 36.25 27.11
N LEU A 18 -46.66 35.12 27.69
CA LEU A 18 -46.52 33.80 27.05
C LEU A 18 -47.47 33.58 25.86
N MET A 19 -48.59 34.30 25.80
CA MET A 19 -49.57 34.22 24.70
C MET A 19 -49.37 35.29 23.61
N ALA A 20 -48.41 36.20 23.79
CA ALA A 20 -48.07 37.25 22.83
C ALA A 20 -46.78 36.91 22.06
N GLN A 21 -46.68 35.69 21.53
CA GLN A 21 -45.83 35.44 20.37
C GLN A 21 -46.63 35.80 19.11
N PRO A 22 -46.08 36.62 18.19
CA PRO A 22 -46.78 36.95 16.96
C PRO A 22 -46.87 35.70 16.09
N ALA A 23 -48.09 35.25 15.86
CA ALA A 23 -48.42 34.38 14.75
C ALA A 23 -48.17 35.15 13.44
N GLN A 24 -47.16 34.73 12.67
CA GLN A 24 -47.20 34.55 11.21
C GLN A 24 -45.78 34.38 10.63
N ALA A 25 -45.43 33.16 10.25
CA ALA A 25 -44.99 32.85 8.89
C ALA A 25 -44.95 31.32 8.74
N GLU A 26 -45.78 30.80 7.85
CA GLU A 26 -45.77 29.42 7.41
C GLU A 26 -44.38 29.06 6.87
N SER A 27 -43.67 28.19 7.58
CA SER A 27 -42.75 27.26 6.97
C SER A 27 -42.84 25.98 7.77
N GLY A 28 -43.23 24.89 7.11
CA GLY A 28 -43.32 23.58 7.73
C GLY A 28 -41.94 23.07 8.05
N VAL A 29 -41.40 23.52 9.18
CA VAL A 29 -40.10 23.14 9.70
C VAL A 29 -40.33 22.45 11.03
N THR A 30 -39.97 21.18 11.07
CA THR A 30 -40.08 20.30 12.24
C THR A 30 -39.18 20.82 13.37
N PRO A 31 -39.48 20.53 14.66
CA PRO A 31 -38.68 21.01 15.79
C PRO A 31 -37.20 20.58 15.74
N GLU A 32 -36.88 19.50 15.02
CA GLU A 32 -35.50 19.03 14.80
C GLU A 32 -34.70 20.00 13.90
N GLU A 33 -35.32 20.53 12.84
CA GLU A 33 -34.68 21.49 11.92
C GLU A 33 -34.43 22.85 12.58
N ALA A 34 -35.24 23.24 13.58
CA ALA A 34 -35.02 24.47 14.35
C ALA A 34 -33.82 24.35 15.32
N GLU A 35 -33.59 23.17 15.90
CA GLU A 35 -32.41 22.89 16.70
C GLU A 35 -31.14 22.82 15.84
N GLU A 36 -31.21 22.20 14.66
CA GLU A 36 -30.11 22.17 13.68
C GLU A 36 -29.70 23.57 13.21
N LEU A 37 -30.65 24.43 12.84
CA LEU A 37 -30.39 25.84 12.49
C LEU A 37 -29.73 26.62 13.64
N SER A 38 -30.07 26.30 14.89
CA SER A 38 -29.47 26.94 16.07
C SER A 38 -28.02 26.49 16.29
N LEU A 39 -27.72 25.21 16.07
CA LEU A 39 -26.36 24.67 16.14
C LEU A 39 -25.49 25.22 15.01
N GLU A 40 -26.02 25.32 13.79
CA GLU A 40 -25.33 25.94 12.66
C GLU A 40 -24.99 27.42 12.94
N ALA A 41 -25.94 28.19 13.49
CA ALA A 41 -25.69 29.57 13.88
C ALA A 41 -24.62 29.71 14.97
N ILE A 42 -24.60 28.79 15.93
CA ILE A 42 -23.56 28.74 16.98
C ILE A 42 -22.20 28.38 16.38
N VAL A 43 -22.14 27.38 15.50
CA VAL A 43 -20.90 26.98 14.80
C VAL A 43 -20.37 28.12 13.93
N ALA A 44 -21.25 28.81 13.20
CA ALA A 44 -20.90 29.98 12.40
C ALA A 44 -20.33 31.11 13.30
N ALA A 45 -21.01 31.43 14.41
CA ALA A 45 -20.55 32.45 15.35
C ALA A 45 -19.20 32.10 16.01
N ILE A 46 -18.97 30.82 16.32
CA ILE A 46 -17.68 30.35 16.83
C ILE A 46 -16.60 30.48 15.74
N SER A 47 -16.91 30.10 14.50
CA SER A 47 -15.98 30.19 13.38
C SER A 47 -15.60 31.66 13.09
N ASP A 48 -16.56 32.58 13.14
CA ASP A 48 -16.34 34.01 12.97
C ASP A 48 -15.47 34.57 14.10
N SER A 49 -15.72 34.15 15.34
CA SER A 49 -14.89 34.54 16.49
C SER A 49 -13.45 34.04 16.36
N LEU A 50 -13.24 32.83 15.87
CA LEU A 50 -11.90 32.27 15.66
C LEU A 50 -11.17 32.98 14.52
N MET A 51 -11.86 33.27 13.41
CA MET A 51 -11.28 34.03 12.29
C MET A 51 -10.90 35.44 12.73
N GLN A 52 -11.75 36.09 13.53
CA GLN A 52 -11.46 37.42 14.06
C GLN A 52 -10.27 37.43 15.03
N GLN A 53 -10.12 36.39 15.85
CA GLN A 53 -8.95 36.22 16.70
C GLN A 53 -7.67 36.06 15.86
N ARG A 54 -7.72 35.24 14.80
CA ARG A 54 -6.57 35.07 13.89
C ARG A 54 -6.21 36.34 13.13
N GLU A 55 -7.20 37.11 12.69
CA GLU A 55 -6.94 38.42 12.08
C GLU A 55 -6.24 39.39 13.04
N GLN A 56 -6.52 39.28 14.34
CA GLN A 56 -5.83 40.07 15.35
C GLN A 56 -4.39 39.60 15.55
N GLU A 57 -4.15 38.28 15.61
CA GLU A 57 -2.80 37.71 15.69
C GLU A 57 -1.93 38.12 14.49
N VAL A 58 -2.48 38.04 13.27
CA VAL A 58 -1.79 38.48 12.04
C VAL A 58 -1.43 39.97 12.10
N ARG A 59 -2.32 40.80 12.67
CA ARG A 59 -2.05 42.22 12.85
C ARG A 59 -0.95 42.47 13.87
N GLU A 60 -0.88 41.67 14.93
CA GLU A 60 0.15 41.76 15.96
C GLU A 60 1.51 41.28 15.44
N GLU A 61 1.54 40.24 14.60
CA GLU A 61 2.77 39.64 14.07
C GLU A 61 3.35 40.40 12.87
N PHE A 62 2.52 40.74 11.88
CA PHE A 62 2.96 41.32 10.61
C PHE A 62 2.66 42.82 10.46
N GLY A 63 1.82 43.38 11.34
CA GLY A 63 1.57 44.83 11.38
C GLY A 63 0.66 45.40 10.30
N PHE A 64 0.04 44.57 9.44
CA PHE A 64 -0.91 45.02 8.42
C PHE A 64 -2.37 44.68 8.77
N GLY A 65 -3.30 45.36 8.13
CA GLY A 65 -4.74 45.22 8.37
C GLY A 65 -5.59 45.35 7.11
N PRO A 66 -6.93 45.35 7.25
CA PRO A 66 -7.85 45.29 6.12
C PRO A 66 -7.81 46.52 5.18
N ARG A 67 -7.23 47.63 5.66
CA ARG A 67 -7.17 48.90 4.92
C ARG A 67 -5.89 49.06 4.10
N ASP A 68 -4.94 48.15 4.24
CA ASP A 68 -3.69 48.22 3.51
C ASP A 68 -3.87 47.74 2.07
N ARG A 69 -3.05 48.27 1.16
CA ARG A 69 -3.13 47.94 -0.26
C ARG A 69 -2.51 46.58 -0.51
N LEU A 70 -2.99 45.90 -1.54
CA LEU A 70 -2.47 44.60 -1.93
C LEU A 70 -0.95 44.63 -2.22
N ALA A 71 -0.46 45.68 -2.88
CA ALA A 71 0.97 45.87 -3.13
C ALA A 71 1.79 46.00 -1.83
N ASP A 72 1.32 46.85 -0.90
CA ASP A 72 2.02 47.10 0.37
C ASP A 72 2.07 45.81 1.21
N VAL A 73 0.98 45.03 1.20
CA VAL A 73 0.91 43.72 1.89
C VAL A 73 1.85 42.70 1.25
N ALA A 74 1.96 42.69 -0.08
CA ALA A 74 2.90 41.81 -0.79
C ALA A 74 4.36 42.13 -0.45
N GLU A 75 4.67 43.40 -0.25
CA GLU A 75 6.01 43.87 0.15
C GLU A 75 6.30 43.51 1.61
N ILE A 76 5.34 43.72 2.53
CA ILE A 76 5.47 43.35 3.95
C ILE A 76 5.67 41.83 4.12
N LEU A 77 4.94 41.04 3.34
CA LEU A 77 5.04 39.57 3.34
C LEU A 77 6.20 39.04 2.47
N GLU A 78 7.03 39.90 1.88
CA GLU A 78 8.18 39.54 1.05
C GLU A 78 7.86 38.50 -0.05
N VAL A 79 6.68 38.61 -0.68
CA VAL A 79 6.17 37.60 -1.61
C VAL A 79 7.03 37.52 -2.88
N GLN A 80 7.78 36.42 -3.03
CA GLN A 80 8.67 36.22 -4.19
C GLN A 80 7.90 36.07 -5.53
N ASN A 81 6.68 35.53 -5.49
CA ASN A 81 5.86 35.28 -6.69
C ASN A 81 4.44 35.85 -6.54
N VAL A 82 4.31 37.15 -6.85
CA VAL A 82 3.04 37.89 -6.78
C VAL A 82 1.95 37.29 -7.67
N ALA A 83 2.32 36.72 -8.83
CA ALA A 83 1.34 36.13 -9.75
C ALA A 83 0.68 34.87 -9.17
N LYS A 84 1.49 33.96 -8.58
CA LYS A 84 0.95 32.77 -7.88
C LYS A 84 0.12 33.17 -6.67
N TRP A 85 0.60 34.15 -5.90
CA TRP A 85 -0.11 34.68 -4.74
C TRP A 85 -1.50 35.23 -5.09
N LYS A 86 -1.58 36.07 -6.13
CA LYS A 86 -2.88 36.57 -6.68
C LYS A 86 -3.78 35.43 -7.13
N SER A 87 -3.23 34.39 -7.78
CA SER A 87 -4.03 33.26 -8.26
C SER A 87 -4.68 32.48 -7.12
N TYR A 88 -4.00 32.33 -5.98
CA TYR A 88 -4.55 31.68 -4.79
C TYR A 88 -5.67 32.53 -4.15
N LEU A 89 -5.51 33.85 -4.16
CA LEU A 89 -6.54 34.82 -3.75
C LEU A 89 -7.71 34.93 -4.73
N LYS A 90 -7.74 34.12 -5.81
CA LYS A 90 -8.74 34.16 -6.88
C LYS A 90 -8.82 35.50 -7.60
N LEU A 91 -7.70 36.23 -7.62
CA LEU A 91 -7.53 37.47 -8.36
C LEU A 91 -6.88 37.19 -9.71
N ASP A 92 -7.14 38.05 -10.70
CA ASP A 92 -6.46 37.98 -11.98
C ASP A 92 -4.99 38.39 -11.82
N PRO A 93 -4.02 37.49 -12.10
CA PRO A 93 -2.60 37.79 -11.91
C PRO A 93 -2.07 38.88 -12.85
N ALA A 94 -2.71 39.07 -14.01
CA ALA A 94 -2.28 40.04 -15.01
C ALA A 94 -2.82 41.46 -14.77
N ASN A 95 -3.76 41.63 -13.85
CA ASN A 95 -4.40 42.91 -13.60
C ASN A 95 -3.62 43.71 -12.54
N GLU A 96 -2.85 44.71 -13.00
CA GLU A 96 -2.08 45.64 -12.16
C GLU A 96 -2.97 46.63 -11.40
N ALA A 97 -4.20 46.89 -11.84
CA ALA A 97 -5.09 47.83 -11.16
C ALA A 97 -5.49 47.34 -9.76
N LEU A 98 -5.50 46.02 -9.54
CA LEU A 98 -5.84 45.39 -8.26
C LEU A 98 -4.81 45.68 -7.17
N ASP A 99 -3.58 46.02 -7.54
CA ASP A 99 -2.48 46.24 -6.60
C ASP A 99 -2.66 47.50 -5.74
N SER A 100 -3.39 48.47 -6.29
CA SER A 100 -3.71 49.73 -5.60
C SER A 100 -4.95 49.66 -4.70
N ILE A 101 -5.69 48.54 -4.73
CA ILE A 101 -6.94 48.35 -4.00
C ILE A 101 -6.63 47.81 -2.60
N THR A 102 -7.42 48.24 -1.62
CA THR A 102 -7.31 47.75 -0.24
C THR A 102 -7.85 46.33 -0.08
N LEU A 103 -7.30 45.55 0.84
CA LEU A 103 -7.75 44.17 1.11
C LEU A 103 -9.26 44.07 1.36
N SER A 104 -9.82 45.01 2.14
CA SER A 104 -11.24 45.07 2.45
C SER A 104 -12.13 45.20 1.21
N ASN A 105 -11.67 45.97 0.21
CA ASN A 105 -12.42 46.22 -1.01
C ASN A 105 -12.32 45.04 -1.99
N LEU A 106 -11.25 44.24 -1.87
CA LEU A 106 -11.09 42.98 -2.59
C LEU A 106 -11.84 41.82 -1.90
N GLY A 107 -12.41 42.06 -0.71
CA GLY A 107 -13.08 41.01 0.07
C GLY A 107 -12.11 39.97 0.64
N ILE A 108 -10.83 40.33 0.77
CA ILE A 108 -9.75 39.45 1.25
C ILE A 108 -9.48 39.79 2.70
N THR A 109 -9.44 38.79 3.57
CA THR A 109 -9.05 39.00 4.97
C THR A 109 -7.52 39.01 5.11
N PRO A 110 -6.96 39.72 6.11
CA PRO A 110 -5.51 39.68 6.38
C PRO A 110 -4.98 38.25 6.53
N TYR A 111 -5.75 37.37 7.19
CA TYR A 111 -5.37 35.96 7.34
C TYR A 111 -5.33 35.20 6.01
N GLN A 112 -6.27 35.45 5.09
CA GLN A 112 -6.23 34.86 3.75
C GLN A 112 -4.99 35.28 2.95
N ALA A 113 -4.51 36.51 3.14
CA ALA A 113 -3.29 36.99 2.50
C ALA A 113 -2.04 36.23 2.99
N VAL A 114 -1.96 35.92 4.28
CA VAL A 114 -0.89 35.10 4.87
C VAL A 114 -0.97 33.65 4.36
N LEU A 115 -2.15 33.04 4.38
CA LEU A 115 -2.33 31.68 3.84
C LEU A 115 -1.93 31.59 2.35
N ALA A 116 -2.21 32.64 1.58
CA ALA A 116 -1.81 32.73 0.19
C ALA A 116 -0.29 32.79 0.02
N GLU A 117 0.40 33.50 0.92
CA GLU A 117 1.86 33.59 0.93
C GLU A 117 2.48 32.22 1.27
N GLN A 118 2.01 31.55 2.32
CA GLN A 118 2.44 30.21 2.70
C GLN A 118 2.27 29.21 1.54
N PHE A 119 1.11 29.28 0.87
CA PHE A 119 0.86 28.46 -0.31
C PHE A 119 1.79 28.81 -1.48
N SER A 120 2.18 30.07 -1.64
CA SER A 120 3.09 30.48 -2.71
C SER A 120 4.51 29.97 -2.51
N ILE A 121 4.95 29.85 -1.23
CA ILE A 121 6.28 29.39 -0.83
C ILE A 121 6.33 27.86 -0.77
N HIS A 122 5.56 27.27 0.14
CA HIS A 122 5.61 25.84 0.45
C HIS A 122 4.65 25.02 -0.40
N GLY A 123 3.59 25.65 -0.94
CA GLY A 123 2.55 24.94 -1.70
C GLY A 123 1.46 24.30 -0.84
N PHE A 124 1.57 24.40 0.47
CA PHE A 124 0.54 24.02 1.42
C PHE A 124 0.42 25.12 2.47
N THR A 125 -0.64 25.05 3.27
CA THR A 125 -0.98 26.07 4.27
C THR A 125 -1.18 25.43 5.63
N GLU A 126 -1.26 26.24 6.68
CA GLU A 126 -1.66 25.78 8.02
C GLU A 126 -3.00 25.02 8.03
N LEU A 127 -3.89 25.30 7.08
CA LEU A 127 -5.20 24.65 7.00
C LEU A 127 -5.16 23.31 6.27
N SER A 128 -4.04 22.98 5.62
CA SER A 128 -3.88 21.75 4.86
C SER A 128 -3.81 20.51 5.76
N TYR A 129 -4.20 19.37 5.21
CA TYR A 129 -4.17 18.08 5.91
C TYR A 129 -2.93 17.28 5.54
N PHE A 130 -2.51 16.35 6.41
CA PHE A 130 -1.41 15.44 6.08
C PHE A 130 -1.70 14.55 4.86
N SER A 131 -2.97 14.24 4.58
CA SER A 131 -3.37 13.51 3.37
C SER A 131 -3.01 14.26 2.10
N GLU A 132 -3.37 15.55 2.02
CA GLU A 132 -3.11 16.41 0.87
C GLU A 132 -1.60 16.61 0.65
N ILE A 133 -0.86 16.83 1.74
CA ILE A 133 0.60 17.02 1.70
C ILE A 133 1.29 15.72 1.28
N SER A 134 0.82 14.57 1.77
CA SER A 134 1.34 13.25 1.41
C SER A 134 1.19 12.93 -0.07
N GLU A 135 0.02 13.23 -0.64
CA GLU A 135 -0.24 13.02 -2.07
C GLU A 135 0.62 13.91 -2.95
N ARG A 136 0.83 15.16 -2.53
CA ARG A 136 1.61 16.15 -3.26
C ARG A 136 3.11 15.85 -3.24
N GLU A 137 3.69 15.72 -2.06
CA GLU A 137 5.13 15.54 -1.86
C GLU A 137 5.57 14.08 -1.98
N SER A 138 4.62 13.16 -2.21
CA SER A 138 4.88 11.71 -2.33
C SER A 138 5.54 11.09 -1.09
N VAL A 139 5.38 11.71 0.07
CA VAL A 139 5.87 11.21 1.37
C VAL A 139 4.74 10.45 2.06
N PRO A 140 4.93 9.21 2.55
CA PRO A 140 3.87 8.48 3.24
C PRO A 140 3.37 9.21 4.50
N ILE A 141 2.05 9.29 4.70
CA ILE A 141 1.40 9.92 5.88
C ILE A 141 2.02 9.44 7.21
N LYS A 142 2.34 8.15 7.31
CA LYS A 142 2.98 7.57 8.49
C LYS A 142 4.33 8.23 8.81
N LYS A 143 5.11 8.55 7.78
CA LYS A 143 6.41 9.21 7.90
C LYS A 143 6.26 10.68 8.21
N LEU A 144 5.31 11.38 7.58
CA LEU A 144 5.01 12.78 7.95
C LEU A 144 4.67 12.91 9.45
N ARG A 145 3.86 12.01 10.00
CA ARG A 145 3.57 11.99 11.45
C ARG A 145 4.81 11.74 12.30
N GLU A 146 5.65 10.78 11.89
CA GLU A 146 6.89 10.45 12.60
C GLU A 146 7.86 11.65 12.61
N LEU A 147 7.99 12.36 11.49
CA LEU A 147 8.85 13.55 11.36
C LEU A 147 8.41 14.68 12.30
N VAL A 148 7.10 14.87 12.46
CA VAL A 148 6.51 15.88 13.36
C VAL A 148 6.54 15.45 14.84
N GLY A 149 6.96 14.20 15.14
CA GLY A 149 6.96 13.67 16.50
C GLY A 149 5.59 13.20 17.00
N LEU A 150 4.61 13.06 16.09
CA LEU A 150 3.30 12.50 16.38
C LEU A 150 3.36 10.96 16.34
N SER A 151 2.43 10.32 17.06
CA SER A 151 2.38 8.85 17.06
C SER A 151 2.03 8.31 15.68
N SER A 152 2.89 7.45 15.13
CA SER A 152 2.76 6.92 13.76
C SER A 152 1.55 6.00 13.54
N LEU A 153 0.80 5.68 14.59
CA LEU A 153 -0.36 4.76 14.56
C LEU A 153 -1.70 5.47 14.72
N ASP A 154 -1.74 6.72 15.21
CA ASP A 154 -3.01 7.42 15.46
C ASP A 154 -3.53 8.07 14.18
N LYS A 155 -4.50 7.40 13.53
CA LYS A 155 -5.12 7.85 12.28
C LYS A 155 -6.10 9.00 12.45
N ARG A 156 -6.48 9.34 13.68
CA ARG A 156 -7.42 10.45 13.95
C ARG A 156 -6.85 11.79 13.51
N GLN A 157 -5.53 11.90 13.52
CA GLN A 157 -4.78 13.12 13.21
C GLN A 157 -4.60 13.36 11.71
N ASP A 158 -4.93 12.37 10.87
CA ASP A 158 -4.72 12.47 9.41
C ASP A 158 -5.66 13.51 8.77
N ASN A 159 -6.85 13.69 9.34
CA ASN A 159 -7.87 14.65 8.89
C ASN A 159 -7.85 15.94 9.72
N THR A 160 -6.81 16.15 10.52
CA THR A 160 -6.65 17.36 11.33
C THR A 160 -5.75 18.33 10.56
N SER A 161 -6.12 19.61 10.51
CA SER A 161 -5.28 20.63 9.87
C SER A 161 -3.97 20.81 10.65
N LEU A 162 -2.90 21.19 9.95
CA LEU A 162 -1.60 21.48 10.57
C LEU A 162 -1.71 22.51 11.70
N GLN A 163 -2.61 23.48 11.56
CA GLN A 163 -2.87 24.50 12.55
C GLN A 163 -3.32 23.92 13.90
N VAL A 164 -4.23 22.95 13.90
CA VAL A 164 -4.73 22.32 15.12
C VAL A 164 -3.66 21.43 15.75
N LEU A 165 -2.76 20.89 14.93
CA LEU A 165 -1.61 20.13 15.39
C LEU A 165 -0.47 21.01 15.93
N GLY A 166 -0.56 22.33 15.76
CA GLY A 166 0.48 23.28 16.17
C GLY A 166 1.76 23.15 15.35
N VAL A 167 1.64 22.72 14.09
CA VAL A 167 2.77 22.50 13.18
C VAL A 167 2.86 23.65 12.21
N ASP A 168 4.00 24.34 12.24
CA ASP A 168 4.32 25.41 11.30
C ASP A 168 4.66 24.82 9.90
N PRO A 169 4.05 25.32 8.81
CA PRO A 169 4.37 24.89 7.47
C PRO A 169 5.85 24.97 7.09
N ALA A 170 6.56 26.02 7.55
CA ALA A 170 7.98 26.18 7.26
C ALA A 170 8.83 25.08 7.92
N HIS A 171 8.49 24.72 9.15
CA HIS A 171 9.14 23.60 9.83
C HIS A 171 8.88 22.27 9.10
N LEU A 172 7.63 22.03 8.68
CA LEU A 172 7.28 20.80 7.96
C LEU A 172 8.02 20.67 6.62
N ASP A 173 8.13 21.77 5.87
CA ASP A 173 8.87 21.80 4.60
C ASP A 173 10.35 21.44 4.82
N SER A 174 10.99 22.00 5.86
CA SER A 174 12.36 21.64 6.20
C SER A 174 12.53 20.13 6.49
N LEU A 175 11.58 19.53 7.22
CA LEU A 175 11.60 18.10 7.52
C LEU A 175 11.39 17.23 6.27
N ILE A 176 10.56 17.68 5.33
CA ILE A 176 10.33 16.99 4.06
C ILE A 176 11.60 17.04 3.20
N THR A 177 12.27 18.19 3.13
CA THR A 177 13.53 18.31 2.39
C THR A 177 14.63 17.43 2.98
N GLU A 178 14.77 17.39 4.30
CA GLU A 178 15.71 16.51 5.01
C GLU A 178 15.41 15.03 4.71
N PHE A 179 14.12 14.65 4.75
CA PHE A 179 13.70 13.29 4.42
C PHE A 179 14.07 12.90 2.98
N HIS A 180 13.86 13.79 2.01
CA HIS A 180 14.25 13.51 0.63
C HIS A 180 15.76 13.38 0.47
N GLU A 181 16.54 14.23 1.14
CA GLU A 181 18.00 14.17 1.12
C GLU A 181 18.53 12.86 1.73
N GLU A 182 17.93 12.37 2.81
CA GLU A 182 18.31 11.11 3.45
C GLU A 182 17.83 9.86 2.68
N SER A 183 16.68 9.96 1.99
CA SER A 183 16.07 8.82 1.29
C SER A 183 16.91 8.29 0.11
N VAL A 184 17.57 9.19 -0.64
CA VAL A 184 18.38 8.87 -1.82
C VAL A 184 19.62 8.02 -1.47
N PRO A 185 20.50 8.43 -0.52
CA PRO A 185 21.64 7.62 -0.12
C PRO A 185 21.20 6.32 0.58
N TYR A 186 20.04 6.31 1.26
CA TYR A 186 19.50 5.09 1.86
C TYR A 186 19.14 4.05 0.79
N GLY A 187 18.44 4.44 -0.28
CA GLY A 187 18.12 3.53 -1.39
C GLY A 187 19.36 3.01 -2.13
N LEU A 188 20.34 3.90 -2.38
CA LEU A 188 21.59 3.54 -3.05
C LEU A 188 22.42 2.57 -2.18
N SER A 189 22.57 2.84 -0.89
CA SER A 189 23.30 1.97 0.02
C SER A 189 22.65 0.58 0.15
N LEU A 190 21.33 0.49 0.25
CA LEU A 190 20.61 -0.78 0.34
C LEU A 190 20.80 -1.64 -0.92
N THR A 191 20.69 -1.03 -2.10
CA THR A 191 20.89 -1.74 -3.38
C THR A 191 22.34 -2.18 -3.55
N LEU A 192 23.31 -1.35 -3.15
CA LEU A 192 24.73 -1.70 -3.19
C LEU A 192 25.07 -2.87 -2.26
N VAL A 193 24.51 -2.89 -1.04
CA VAL A 193 24.64 -4.02 -0.11
C VAL A 193 23.99 -5.27 -0.69
N GLY A 194 22.78 -5.15 -1.25
CA GLY A 194 22.09 -6.27 -1.91
C GLY A 194 22.90 -6.85 -3.06
N MET A 195 23.46 -6.00 -3.91
CA MET A 195 24.33 -6.40 -5.02
C MET A 195 25.59 -7.11 -4.50
N LEU A 196 26.22 -6.60 -3.45
CA LEU A 196 27.40 -7.20 -2.83
C LEU A 196 27.11 -8.61 -2.31
N ILE A 197 25.96 -8.81 -1.64
CA ILE A 197 25.53 -10.13 -1.16
C ILE A 197 25.38 -11.10 -2.33
N VAL A 198 24.69 -10.70 -3.40
CA VAL A 198 24.50 -11.56 -4.59
C VAL A 198 25.84 -11.89 -5.26
N PHE A 199 26.72 -10.92 -5.44
CA PHE A 199 28.07 -11.14 -5.99
C PHE A 199 28.89 -12.08 -5.11
N SER A 200 28.83 -11.93 -3.79
CA SER A 200 29.55 -12.82 -2.86
C SER A 200 29.04 -14.27 -2.95
N ALA A 201 27.72 -14.47 -3.08
CA ALA A 201 27.12 -15.79 -3.25
C ALA A 201 27.53 -16.44 -4.58
N LEU A 202 27.54 -15.68 -5.68
CA LEU A 202 28.03 -16.14 -6.98
C LEU A 202 29.53 -16.47 -6.96
N LEU A 203 30.32 -15.69 -6.23
CA LEU A 203 31.75 -15.93 -6.09
C LEU A 203 32.01 -17.24 -5.33
N VAL A 204 31.33 -17.47 -4.21
CA VAL A 204 31.44 -18.71 -3.42
C VAL A 204 31.03 -19.92 -4.25
N THR A 205 29.89 -19.86 -4.95
CA THR A 205 29.42 -20.96 -5.80
C THR A 205 30.38 -21.25 -6.95
N SER A 206 30.95 -20.22 -7.57
CA SER A 206 31.99 -20.36 -8.60
C SER A 206 33.23 -21.09 -8.06
N ILE A 207 33.69 -20.75 -6.86
CA ILE A 207 34.81 -21.45 -6.19
C ILE A 207 34.46 -22.92 -5.98
N VAL A 208 33.29 -23.24 -5.44
CA VAL A 208 32.87 -24.62 -5.17
C VAL A 208 32.82 -25.45 -6.46
N VAL A 209 32.25 -24.90 -7.54
CA VAL A 209 32.20 -25.57 -8.85
C VAL A 209 33.62 -25.78 -9.41
N SER A 210 34.51 -24.80 -9.26
CA SER A 210 35.91 -24.92 -9.69
C SER A 210 36.63 -26.07 -8.97
N GLN A 211 36.44 -26.19 -7.66
CA GLN A 211 37.00 -27.30 -6.87
C GLN A 211 36.42 -28.65 -7.28
N LEU A 212 35.10 -28.74 -7.50
CA LEU A 212 34.45 -29.96 -7.98
C LEU A 212 34.96 -30.39 -9.37
N ARG A 213 35.21 -29.43 -10.27
CA ARG A 213 35.76 -29.71 -11.61
C ARG A 213 37.18 -30.26 -11.56
N ILE A 214 38.00 -29.78 -10.61
CA ILE A 214 39.38 -30.28 -10.43
C ILE A 214 39.35 -31.72 -9.91
N VAL A 215 38.44 -32.05 -8.99
CA VAL A 215 38.29 -33.41 -8.42
C VAL A 215 37.72 -34.41 -9.45
N ASN A 216 36.85 -33.95 -10.36
CA ASN A 216 36.23 -34.81 -11.39
C ASN A 216 36.97 -34.78 -12.75
N LYS A 217 38.27 -34.49 -12.77
CA LYS A 217 39.06 -34.62 -14.00
C LYS A 217 39.04 -36.08 -14.44
N LYS A 218 38.40 -36.37 -15.58
CA LYS A 218 38.54 -37.66 -16.26
C LYS A 218 40.04 -37.92 -16.47
N PRO A 219 40.54 -39.13 -16.16
CA PRO A 219 41.96 -39.44 -16.36
C PRO A 219 42.29 -39.14 -17.81
N LYS A 220 43.36 -38.36 -18.04
CA LYS A 220 43.85 -38.13 -19.40
C LYS A 220 44.08 -39.50 -20.03
N THR A 221 43.50 -39.73 -21.19
CA THR A 221 43.82 -40.91 -22.00
C THR A 221 45.32 -40.85 -22.29
N GLU A 222 46.09 -41.65 -21.57
CA GLU A 222 47.49 -41.88 -21.91
C GLU A 222 47.49 -42.56 -23.27
N GLU A 223 48.06 -41.90 -24.28
CA GLU A 223 48.32 -42.51 -25.57
C GLU A 223 49.29 -43.67 -25.32
N MET A 224 48.79 -44.90 -25.43
CA MET A 224 49.57 -46.09 -25.11
C MET A 224 50.73 -46.25 -26.09
N PRO A 225 51.95 -46.59 -25.62
CA PRO A 225 53.09 -46.81 -26.48
C PRO A 225 52.90 -48.09 -27.32
N MET A 226 53.00 -47.95 -28.64
CA MET A 226 53.00 -49.09 -29.57
C MET A 226 54.25 -49.94 -29.35
N VAL A 227 54.07 -51.22 -29.02
CA VAL A 227 55.16 -52.22 -29.00
C VAL A 227 55.12 -53.02 -30.31
N ILE A 228 56.28 -53.17 -30.95
CA ILE A 228 56.45 -53.86 -32.23
C ILE A 228 56.83 -55.32 -31.96
N ASP A 229 56.08 -56.28 -32.50
CA ASP A 229 56.46 -57.70 -32.49
C ASP A 229 57.49 -58.00 -33.60
N GLN A 230 58.36 -59.00 -33.40
CA GLN A 230 59.61 -59.25 -34.14
C GLN A 230 59.46 -59.62 -35.64
N LYS A 231 58.24 -59.51 -36.21
CA LYS A 231 57.96 -59.66 -37.64
C LYS A 231 57.37 -58.41 -38.30
N GLY A 232 57.45 -57.25 -37.64
CA GLY A 232 57.18 -55.95 -38.28
C GLY A 232 55.72 -55.68 -38.63
N LYS A 233 54.76 -56.36 -37.97
CA LYS A 233 53.33 -55.97 -38.02
C LYS A 233 52.89 -55.42 -36.68
N LEU A 234 52.27 -54.24 -36.72
CA LEU A 234 51.57 -53.61 -35.60
C LEU A 234 50.39 -54.51 -35.21
N VAL A 235 50.48 -55.18 -34.07
CA VAL A 235 49.36 -55.91 -33.48
C VAL A 235 48.92 -55.09 -32.27
N ALA A 236 47.71 -54.53 -32.34
CA ALA A 236 47.07 -53.96 -31.16
C ALA A 236 46.91 -55.09 -30.13
N GLU A 237 47.43 -54.87 -28.93
CA GLU A 237 47.25 -55.79 -27.80
C GLU A 237 45.76 -56.10 -27.65
N ARG A 238 45.43 -57.39 -27.49
CA ARG A 238 44.04 -57.84 -27.40
C ARG A 238 43.32 -57.03 -26.34
N LYS A 239 42.36 -56.21 -26.79
CA LYS A 239 41.41 -55.46 -25.96
C LYS A 239 41.00 -56.33 -24.78
N THR A 240 41.38 -55.92 -23.57
CA THR A 240 40.72 -56.37 -22.35
C THR A 240 39.22 -56.17 -22.59
N GLN A 241 38.48 -57.29 -22.51
CA GLN A 241 37.10 -57.40 -22.97
C GLN A 241 36.25 -56.20 -22.51
N ASP A 242 35.65 -55.50 -23.47
CA ASP A 242 34.98 -54.23 -23.23
C ASP A 242 33.76 -54.48 -22.31
N ARG A 243 33.69 -53.78 -21.18
CA ARG A 243 32.64 -53.99 -20.16
C ARG A 243 31.24 -53.81 -20.76
N ASN A 244 31.13 -52.99 -21.80
CA ASN A 244 29.89 -52.76 -22.53
C ASN A 244 29.47 -53.97 -23.37
N GLU A 245 30.40 -54.70 -23.96
CA GLU A 245 30.12 -55.93 -24.71
C GLU A 245 29.63 -57.04 -23.77
N VAL A 246 30.24 -57.15 -22.58
CA VAL A 246 29.80 -58.09 -21.54
C VAL A 246 28.41 -57.72 -21.03
N ALA A 247 28.15 -56.43 -20.76
CA ALA A 247 26.84 -55.96 -20.31
C ALA A 247 25.75 -56.21 -21.37
N ALA A 248 26.05 -55.98 -22.65
CA ALA A 248 25.14 -56.26 -23.75
C ALA A 248 24.82 -57.76 -23.87
N ALA A 249 25.82 -58.63 -23.73
CA ALA A 249 25.62 -60.08 -23.74
C ALA A 249 24.75 -60.55 -22.56
N ILE A 250 24.97 -60.00 -21.36
CA ILE A 250 24.14 -60.30 -20.17
C ILE A 250 22.71 -59.83 -20.38
N MET A 251 22.50 -58.62 -20.91
CA MET A 251 21.16 -58.10 -21.18
C MET A 251 20.41 -58.93 -22.22
N ALA A 252 21.09 -59.32 -23.32
CA ALA A 252 20.51 -60.17 -24.35
C ALA A 252 20.06 -61.52 -23.78
N LEU A 253 20.87 -62.13 -22.92
CA LEU A 253 20.54 -63.40 -22.27
C LEU A 253 19.35 -63.26 -21.31
N HIS A 254 19.30 -62.15 -20.54
CA HIS A 254 18.18 -61.87 -19.65
C HIS A 254 16.86 -61.67 -20.41
N MET A 255 16.87 -60.88 -21.50
CA MET A 255 15.70 -60.66 -22.35
C MET A 255 15.20 -61.96 -23.00
N TYR A 256 16.10 -62.86 -23.37
CA TYR A 256 15.74 -64.16 -23.92
C TYR A 256 15.02 -65.05 -22.89
N GLU A 257 15.53 -65.10 -21.65
CA GLU A 257 14.89 -65.86 -20.58
C GLU A 257 13.51 -65.32 -20.20
N THR A 258 13.35 -63.99 -20.12
CA THR A 258 12.06 -63.37 -19.80
C THR A 258 11.05 -63.65 -20.90
N GLY A 259 11.44 -63.55 -22.17
CA GLY A 259 10.59 -63.89 -23.31
C GLY A 259 10.09 -65.34 -23.30
N ILE A 260 10.95 -66.30 -22.92
CA ILE A 260 10.53 -67.71 -22.76
C ILE A 260 9.53 -67.87 -21.61
N LYS A 261 9.77 -67.21 -20.46
CA LYS A 261 8.86 -67.28 -19.30
C LYS A 261 7.49 -66.69 -19.63
N GLU A 262 7.43 -65.58 -20.33
CA GLU A 262 6.18 -64.95 -20.76
C GLU A 262 5.40 -65.81 -21.76
N ARG A 263 6.09 -66.41 -22.75
CA ARG A 263 5.44 -67.35 -23.68
C ARG A 263 4.85 -68.55 -22.97
N ARG A 264 5.54 -69.12 -21.97
CA ARG A 264 4.97 -70.21 -21.14
C ARG A 264 3.76 -69.75 -20.34
N LYS A 265 3.79 -68.55 -19.76
CA LYS A 265 2.63 -67.99 -19.04
C LYS A 265 1.44 -67.77 -19.97
N MET A 266 1.65 -67.22 -21.17
CA MET A 266 0.61 -67.05 -22.18
C MET A 266 0.05 -68.40 -22.65
N MET A 267 0.90 -69.41 -22.84
CA MET A 267 0.43 -70.75 -23.20
C MET A 267 -0.42 -71.38 -22.09
N LEU A 268 -0.06 -71.15 -20.82
CA LEU A 268 -0.83 -71.61 -19.66
C LEU A 268 -2.18 -70.88 -19.53
N THR A 269 -2.27 -69.60 -19.88
CA THR A 269 -3.56 -68.89 -19.88
C THR A 269 -4.46 -69.33 -21.03
N ILE A 270 -3.92 -69.57 -22.22
CA ILE A 270 -4.69 -70.07 -23.38
C ILE A 270 -5.20 -71.50 -23.13
N LYS A 271 -4.43 -72.36 -22.46
CA LYS A 271 -4.84 -73.73 -22.12
C LYS A 271 -5.81 -73.83 -20.94
N ARG A 272 -6.07 -72.75 -20.20
CA ARG A 272 -7.16 -72.74 -19.21
C ARG A 272 -8.47 -72.70 -19.98
N THR A 273 -9.24 -73.79 -19.94
CA THR A 273 -10.67 -73.74 -20.27
C THR A 273 -11.29 -72.59 -19.49
N PRO A 274 -11.95 -71.61 -20.14
CA PRO A 274 -12.61 -70.53 -19.44
C PRO A 274 -13.65 -71.16 -18.52
N THR A 275 -13.38 -71.21 -17.23
CA THR A 275 -14.37 -71.58 -16.24
C THR A 275 -15.42 -70.47 -16.30
N ASN A 276 -16.55 -70.77 -16.92
CA ASN A 276 -17.66 -69.84 -17.01
C ASN A 276 -18.13 -69.55 -15.59
N GLN A 277 -17.72 -68.40 -15.05
CA GLN A 277 -17.95 -68.03 -13.66
C GLN A 277 -19.44 -68.02 -13.33
N TRP A 278 -20.31 -67.73 -14.31
CA TRP A 278 -21.76 -67.79 -14.18
C TRP A 278 -22.33 -69.20 -13.99
N ARG A 279 -21.72 -70.22 -14.61
CA ARG A 279 -22.14 -71.63 -14.40
C ARG A 279 -21.65 -72.17 -13.06
N THR A 280 -20.48 -71.74 -12.61
CA THR A 280 -19.94 -72.13 -11.29
C THR A 280 -20.59 -71.36 -10.13
N SER A 281 -21.04 -70.12 -10.33
CA SER A 281 -21.74 -69.35 -9.30
C SER A 281 -23.11 -69.96 -8.99
N GLN A 282 -23.84 -70.46 -9.99
CA GLN A 282 -25.12 -71.14 -9.75
C GLN A 282 -25.03 -72.42 -8.92
N VAL A 283 -23.86 -73.07 -8.84
CA VAL A 283 -23.66 -74.27 -8.01
C VAL A 283 -23.29 -73.91 -6.57
N LEU A 284 -22.73 -72.72 -6.34
CA LEU A 284 -22.28 -72.22 -5.03
C LEU A 284 -23.29 -71.27 -4.37
N GLU A 285 -24.08 -70.51 -5.15
CA GLU A 285 -25.05 -69.50 -4.71
C GLU A 285 -26.50 -70.02 -4.77
N MET A 286 -26.76 -71.28 -4.39
CA MET A 286 -28.12 -71.72 -4.08
C MET A 286 -28.36 -71.58 -2.58
N PRO A 287 -28.87 -70.42 -2.09
CA PRO A 287 -29.06 -70.17 -0.65
C PRO A 287 -30.04 -71.14 0.03
N ASN A 288 -30.85 -71.89 -0.73
CA ASN A 288 -31.78 -72.90 -0.21
C ASN A 288 -31.36 -74.36 -0.49
N ARG A 289 -30.12 -74.63 -0.94
CA ARG A 289 -29.69 -76.00 -1.28
C ARG A 289 -29.76 -76.95 -0.08
N GLU A 290 -29.56 -76.45 1.13
CA GLU A 290 -29.60 -77.25 2.34
C GLU A 290 -31.03 -77.61 2.79
N LEU A 291 -32.01 -76.75 2.51
CA LEU A 291 -33.42 -76.97 2.88
C LEU A 291 -34.08 -78.10 2.08
N PHE A 292 -33.66 -78.32 0.83
CA PHE A 292 -34.24 -79.38 -0.03
C PHE A 292 -33.55 -80.74 0.12
N ARG A 293 -32.47 -80.85 0.90
CA ARG A 293 -31.73 -82.11 1.07
C ARG A 293 -32.48 -83.14 1.92
N PHE A 294 -33.42 -82.70 2.75
CA PHE A 294 -34.22 -83.54 3.65
C PHE A 294 -35.60 -83.94 3.07
N ARG A 295 -35.91 -83.56 1.83
CA ARG A 295 -37.20 -83.89 1.17
C ARG A 295 -37.13 -85.05 0.16
N ARG A 296 -36.08 -85.87 0.21
CA ARG A 296 -36.03 -87.18 -0.45
C ARG A 296 -35.50 -88.23 0.49
#